data_AF-A0A1Z5JV64-F1
#
_entry.id   AF-A0A1Z5JV64-F1
#
_cell.length_a   1.000
_cell.length_b   1.000
_cell.length_c   1.000
_cell.angle_alpha   90.00
_cell.angle_beta   90.00
_cell.angle_gamma   90.00
#
_symmetry.space_group_name_H-M   'P 1'
#
loop_
_entity.id
_entity.type
_entity.pdbx_description
1 polymer ?
#
loop_
_entity_poly.entity_id
_entity_poly.type
_entity_poly.pdbx_seq_one_letter_code
_entity_poly.pdbx_strand_id
1 'polypeptide(L)'
;MVDESTSTEHNTNEWINAFRQKSQYMKNWKPGSSPSNRDRLELYALHKQAVQGDAPHSLAGLENSTPASDQAKYQAWRSKSGMSPQEAMRLYCQEADRQLRVYGNTAALATAVQDAATTAQTSGTSNNNNIPPIRGLAAIPLLCAAAAETRTAYLHRLGAPQVRPWWRRQEVLTAPPGSLWAWPEQFLLMAATLNETISLQSSIIAFLPQQVVQSLLWPWHNSFLVLWMGYILVSMAFTAAWQCLTTLLLGSRSTGYTLPNLWNDVVLFLSQTAFSLTESHQPLSARLVGLLVLPLPSIISVLHYMCGPSGHVMATAVYCVVLAATWWYWVLVLPCLSLGWMVTAFFVGECFALIELAGV
;
A
#
# COMPACT_ATOMS: atom_id res chain seq x y z
N MET A 1 31.12 19.25 30.87
CA MET A 1 31.84 18.70 29.72
C MET A 1 32.12 17.21 29.98
N VAL A 2 31.05 16.49 30.30
CA VAL A 2 30.99 15.07 30.64
C VAL A 2 29.72 14.59 29.94
N ASP A 3 29.79 13.42 29.31
CA ASP A 3 28.68 12.65 28.71
C ASP A 3 28.21 12.96 27.28
N GLU A 4 29.11 13.04 26.30
CA GLU A 4 28.73 12.79 24.88
C GLU A 4 29.35 11.48 24.36
N SER A 5 30.55 11.11 24.83
CA SER A 5 31.23 9.87 24.43
C SER A 5 30.55 8.60 24.96
N THR A 6 29.97 8.66 26.17
CA THR A 6 29.30 7.52 26.82
C THR A 6 27.97 7.16 26.14
N SER A 7 27.24 8.16 25.62
CA SER A 7 25.98 7.96 24.90
C SER A 7 26.19 7.32 23.52
N THR A 8 27.26 7.71 22.81
CA THR A 8 27.60 7.11 21.52
C THR A 8 28.04 5.66 21.65
N GLU A 9 28.84 5.33 22.67
CA GLU A 9 29.29 3.95 22.93
C GLU A 9 28.13 3.02 23.29
N HIS A 10 27.19 3.47 24.13
CA HIS A 10 26.01 2.68 24.50
C HIS A 10 25.18 2.31 23.26
N ASN A 11 24.92 3.26 22.37
CA ASN A 11 24.15 3.02 21.14
C ASN A 11 24.85 2.05 20.19
N THR A 12 26.19 2.10 20.06
CA THR A 12 26.91 1.18 19.17
C THR A 12 26.82 -0.28 19.62
N ASN A 13 26.90 -0.55 20.92
CA ASN A 13 26.82 -1.91 21.46
C ASN A 13 25.43 -2.52 21.27
N GLU A 14 24.37 -1.72 21.35
CA GLU A 14 22.99 -2.16 21.08
C GLU A 14 22.83 -2.62 19.62
N TRP A 15 23.29 -1.83 18.65
CA TRP A 15 23.21 -2.17 17.23
C TRP A 15 24.01 -3.42 16.87
N ILE A 16 25.19 -3.61 17.46
CA ILE A 16 26.02 -4.81 17.25
C ILE A 16 25.29 -6.06 17.75
N ASN A 17 24.67 -5.99 18.92
CA ASN A 17 23.91 -7.10 19.49
C ASN A 17 22.64 -7.41 18.66
N ALA A 18 21.89 -6.38 18.27
CA ALA A 18 20.72 -6.52 17.41
C ALA A 18 21.08 -7.14 16.05
N PHE A 19 22.18 -6.69 15.43
CA PHE A 19 22.67 -7.24 14.16
C PHE A 19 23.09 -8.72 14.28
N ARG A 20 23.81 -9.10 15.34
CA ARG A 20 24.17 -10.52 15.57
C ARG A 20 22.95 -11.40 15.73
N GLN A 21 21.99 -10.98 16.56
CA GLN A 21 20.75 -11.74 16.78
C GLN A 21 19.94 -11.86 15.48
N LYS A 22 19.74 -10.74 14.77
CA LYS A 22 18.97 -10.72 13.52
C LYS A 22 19.65 -11.52 12.41
N SER A 23 20.97 -11.43 12.26
CA SER A 23 21.72 -12.20 11.25
C SER A 23 21.68 -13.71 11.53
N GLN A 24 21.77 -14.13 12.79
CA GLN A 24 21.59 -15.53 13.18
C GLN A 24 20.17 -16.03 12.89
N TYR A 25 19.16 -15.21 13.22
CA TYR A 25 17.77 -15.52 12.92
C TYR A 25 17.53 -15.68 11.42
N MET A 26 17.98 -14.72 10.60
CA MET A 26 17.80 -14.73 9.15
C MET A 26 18.50 -15.91 8.45
N LYS A 27 19.60 -16.44 9.02
CA LYS A 27 20.25 -17.66 8.50
C LYS A 27 19.39 -18.91 8.66
N ASN A 28 18.64 -18.99 9.76
CA ASN A 28 17.79 -20.13 10.10
C ASN A 28 16.32 -19.94 9.67
N TRP A 29 15.98 -18.74 9.18
CA TRP A 29 14.63 -18.40 8.77
C TRP A 29 14.23 -19.11 7.48
N LYS A 30 13.04 -19.72 7.50
CA LYS A 30 12.40 -20.32 6.34
C LYS A 30 11.31 -19.37 5.84
N PRO A 31 11.49 -18.72 4.69
CA PRO A 31 10.51 -17.78 4.18
C PRO A 31 9.27 -18.55 3.67
N GLY A 32 8.08 -17.98 3.89
CA GLY A 32 6.81 -18.56 3.43
C GLY A 32 6.58 -18.41 1.92
N SER A 33 7.27 -17.46 1.30
CA SER A 33 7.38 -17.33 -0.16
C SER A 33 8.81 -16.99 -0.56
N SER A 34 9.25 -17.43 -1.73
CA SER A 34 10.65 -17.26 -2.15
C SER A 34 11.01 -15.78 -2.28
N PRO A 35 11.98 -15.26 -1.48
CA PRO A 35 12.41 -13.87 -1.61
C PRO A 35 13.03 -13.63 -2.98
N SER A 36 12.79 -12.44 -3.54
CA SER A 36 13.40 -12.01 -4.81
C SER A 36 14.93 -12.10 -4.76
N ASN A 37 15.57 -12.39 -5.90
CA ASN A 37 17.04 -12.40 -5.98
C ASN A 37 17.65 -11.05 -5.57
N ARG A 38 16.97 -9.94 -5.90
CA ARG A 38 17.37 -8.59 -5.47
C ARG A 38 17.42 -8.48 -3.94
N ASP A 39 16.39 -8.95 -3.27
CA ASP A 39 16.22 -8.85 -1.82
C ASP A 39 17.25 -9.72 -1.07
N ARG A 40 17.58 -10.90 -1.63
CA ARG A 40 18.68 -11.74 -1.12
C ARG A 40 20.04 -11.06 -1.27
N LEU A 41 20.27 -10.40 -2.40
CA LEU A 41 21.53 -9.70 -2.68
C LEU A 41 21.69 -8.45 -1.80
N GLU A 42 20.59 -7.75 -1.49
CA GLU A 42 20.60 -6.58 -0.61
C GLU A 42 21.06 -6.94 0.82
N LEU A 43 20.47 -7.99 1.41
CA LEU A 43 20.90 -8.48 2.73
C LEU A 43 22.34 -8.97 2.73
N TYR A 44 22.76 -9.66 1.67
CA TYR A 44 24.15 -10.09 1.51
C TYR A 44 25.10 -8.88 1.48
N ALA A 45 24.81 -7.87 0.67
CA ALA A 45 25.64 -6.68 0.53
C ALA A 45 25.78 -5.93 1.85
N LEU A 46 24.67 -5.69 2.56
CA LEU A 46 24.66 -5.01 3.86
C LEU A 46 25.41 -5.81 4.94
N HIS A 47 25.24 -7.14 4.96
CA HIS A 47 25.98 -8.00 5.90
C HIS A 47 27.49 -7.98 5.61
N LYS A 48 27.90 -8.04 4.33
CA LYS A 48 29.31 -7.99 3.94
C LYS A 48 29.93 -6.64 4.28
N GLN A 49 29.22 -5.55 4.03
CA GLN A 49 29.65 -4.20 4.39
C GLN A 49 29.80 -4.03 5.91
N ALA A 50 28.85 -4.57 6.70
CA ALA A 50 28.89 -4.51 8.16
C ALA A 50 30.06 -5.30 8.78
N VAL A 51 30.47 -6.42 8.16
CA VAL A 51 31.49 -7.33 8.73
C VAL A 51 32.88 -7.12 8.13
N GLN A 52 32.96 -6.83 6.83
CA GLN A 52 34.21 -6.78 6.08
C GLN A 52 34.53 -5.39 5.53
N GLY A 53 33.62 -4.41 5.65
CA GLY A 53 33.77 -3.10 5.06
C GLY A 53 33.62 -3.13 3.53
N ASP A 54 34.31 -2.20 2.87
CA ASP A 54 34.20 -2.01 1.42
C ASP A 54 34.66 -3.22 0.60
N ALA A 55 33.99 -3.42 -0.54
CA ALA A 55 34.38 -4.44 -1.50
C ALA A 55 35.78 -4.15 -2.09
N PRO A 56 36.62 -5.19 -2.32
CA PRO A 56 37.93 -5.00 -2.92
C PRO A 56 37.84 -4.43 -4.34
N HIS A 57 38.79 -3.58 -4.74
CA HIS A 57 38.77 -2.83 -6.01
C HIS A 57 38.70 -3.70 -7.28
N SER A 58 39.20 -4.93 -7.20
CA SER A 58 39.10 -5.94 -8.24
C SER A 58 38.77 -7.30 -7.64
N LEU A 59 37.87 -8.04 -8.31
CA LEU A 59 37.78 -9.49 -8.17
C LEU A 59 39.07 -10.10 -8.76
N ALA A 60 40.17 -10.03 -8.00
CA ALA A 60 41.48 -10.46 -8.49
C ALA A 60 41.43 -11.97 -8.85
N GLY A 61 41.44 -12.27 -10.15
CA GLY A 61 41.74 -13.60 -10.70
C GLY A 61 40.59 -14.48 -11.21
N LEU A 62 39.37 -13.99 -11.46
CA LEU A 62 38.22 -14.86 -11.83
C LEU A 62 37.42 -14.44 -13.09
N GLU A 63 38.01 -13.67 -14.00
CA GLU A 63 37.28 -13.07 -15.13
C GLU A 63 36.67 -14.08 -16.13
N ASN A 64 37.14 -15.33 -16.17
CA ASN A 64 36.67 -16.34 -17.15
C ASN A 64 35.97 -17.57 -16.55
N SER A 65 35.76 -17.65 -15.23
CA SER A 65 35.21 -18.87 -14.60
C SER A 65 34.34 -18.65 -13.35
N THR A 66 33.98 -17.41 -13.01
CA THR A 66 33.01 -17.19 -11.91
C THR A 66 31.57 -17.43 -12.39
N PRO A 67 30.73 -18.16 -11.63
CA PRO A 67 29.31 -18.24 -11.92
C PRO A 67 28.65 -16.84 -11.79
N ALA A 68 27.66 -16.55 -12.63
CA ALA A 68 26.95 -15.27 -12.66
C ALA A 68 26.40 -14.84 -11.28
N SER A 69 26.13 -15.81 -10.39
CA SER A 69 25.69 -15.55 -9.01
C SER A 69 26.72 -14.81 -8.17
N ASP A 70 28.01 -15.06 -8.38
CA ASP A 70 29.08 -14.44 -7.57
C ASP A 70 29.44 -13.05 -8.09
N GLN A 71 29.29 -12.82 -9.39
CA GLN A 71 29.35 -11.48 -9.97
C GLN A 71 28.23 -10.59 -9.41
N ALA A 72 27.00 -11.11 -9.32
CA ALA A 72 25.87 -10.37 -8.75
C ALA A 72 26.07 -10.02 -7.26
N LYS A 73 26.62 -10.96 -6.46
CA LYS A 73 26.98 -10.71 -5.06
C LYS A 73 28.04 -9.62 -4.92
N TYR A 74 29.07 -9.67 -5.77
CA TYR A 74 30.15 -8.68 -5.75
C TYR A 74 29.64 -7.29 -6.17
N GLN A 75 28.83 -7.20 -7.22
CA GLN A 75 28.22 -5.93 -7.66
C GLN A 75 27.32 -5.34 -6.57
N ALA A 76 26.49 -6.16 -5.92
CA ALA A 76 25.64 -5.73 -4.82
C ALA A 76 26.48 -5.19 -3.65
N TRP A 77 27.55 -5.89 -3.25
CA TRP A 77 28.45 -5.42 -2.18
C TRP A 77 29.18 -4.12 -2.57
N ARG A 78 29.70 -4.04 -3.80
CA ARG A 78 30.39 -2.85 -4.32
C ARG A 78 29.46 -1.62 -4.41
N SER A 79 28.16 -1.82 -4.61
CA SER A 79 27.18 -0.72 -4.58
C SER A 79 27.01 -0.06 -3.22
N LYS A 80 27.51 -0.69 -2.14
CA LYS A 80 27.47 -0.18 -0.76
C LYS A 80 28.82 0.39 -0.28
N SER A 81 29.80 0.55 -1.18
CA SER A 81 31.10 1.11 -0.82
C SER A 81 31.00 2.53 -0.27
N GLY A 82 31.78 2.85 0.76
CA GLY A 82 31.75 4.13 1.49
C GLY A 82 30.74 4.17 2.64
N MET A 83 29.96 3.11 2.85
CA MET A 83 29.01 3.03 3.97
C MET A 83 29.73 2.60 5.25
N SER A 84 29.47 3.29 6.36
CA SER A 84 30.04 2.93 7.66
C SER A 84 29.52 1.56 8.14
N PRO A 85 30.33 0.76 8.87
CA PRO A 85 29.89 -0.52 9.40
C PRO A 85 28.64 -0.40 10.29
N GLN A 86 28.54 0.65 11.11
CA GLN A 86 27.38 0.88 11.98
C GLN A 86 26.11 1.15 11.16
N GLU A 87 26.22 1.97 10.11
CA GLU A 87 25.10 2.25 9.22
C GLU A 87 24.65 1.01 8.44
N ALA A 88 25.60 0.19 7.98
CA ALA A 88 25.32 -1.08 7.33
C ALA A 88 24.58 -2.06 8.26
N MET A 89 24.94 -2.14 9.54
CA MET A 89 24.23 -2.95 10.55
C MET A 89 22.79 -2.46 10.76
N ARG A 90 22.59 -1.14 10.86
CA ARG A 90 21.25 -0.55 11.01
C ARG A 90 20.37 -0.86 9.80
N LEU A 91 20.88 -0.64 8.59
CA LEU A 91 20.16 -0.91 7.35
C LEU A 91 19.89 -2.41 7.17
N TYR A 92 20.82 -3.28 7.57
CA TYR A 92 20.60 -4.73 7.55
C TYR A 92 19.40 -5.12 8.43
N CYS A 93 19.31 -4.58 9.65
CA CYS A 93 18.18 -4.86 10.54
C CYS A 93 16.85 -4.38 9.94
N GLN A 94 16.82 -3.18 9.38
CA GLN A 94 15.62 -2.62 8.74
C GLN A 94 15.16 -3.44 7.53
N GLU A 95 16.10 -3.85 6.68
CA GLU A 95 15.80 -4.64 5.49
C GLU A 95 15.37 -6.07 5.87
N ALA A 96 15.97 -6.66 6.90
CA ALA A 96 15.53 -7.94 7.45
C ALA A 96 14.08 -7.85 7.97
N ASP A 97 13.72 -6.78 8.69
CA ASP A 97 12.36 -6.58 9.18
C ASP A 97 11.35 -6.33 8.05
N ARG A 98 11.76 -5.66 6.97
CA ARG A 98 10.95 -5.54 5.76
C ARG A 98 10.71 -6.91 5.13
N GLN A 99 11.74 -7.71 4.94
CA GLN A 99 11.63 -9.04 4.32
C GLN A 99 10.86 -10.03 5.18
N LEU A 100 10.96 -9.96 6.50
CA LEU A 100 10.16 -10.77 7.41
C LEU A 100 8.66 -10.44 7.31
N ARG A 101 8.31 -9.16 7.10
CA ARG A 101 6.91 -8.75 6.87
C ARG A 101 6.39 -9.22 5.51
N VAL A 102 7.21 -9.15 4.47
CA VAL A 102 6.80 -9.46 3.09
C VAL A 102 6.80 -10.96 2.81
N TYR A 103 7.83 -11.68 3.24
CA TYR A 103 8.05 -13.10 2.92
C TYR A 103 7.88 -14.02 4.14
N GLY A 104 7.53 -13.48 5.31
CA GLY A 104 7.18 -14.28 6.47
C GLY A 104 6.03 -15.24 6.16
N ASN A 105 6.00 -16.37 6.87
CA ASN A 105 4.93 -17.34 6.72
C ASN A 105 3.60 -16.68 7.15
N THR A 106 2.74 -16.37 6.18
CA THR A 106 1.42 -15.75 6.43
C THR A 106 0.57 -16.58 7.38
N ALA A 107 0.82 -17.89 7.49
CA ALA A 107 0.21 -18.77 8.49
C ALA A 107 0.66 -18.46 9.93
N ALA A 108 1.95 -18.18 10.16
CA ALA A 108 2.46 -17.79 11.48
C ALA A 108 2.10 -16.33 11.82
N LEU A 109 1.99 -15.46 10.81
CA LEU A 109 1.48 -14.09 10.98
C LEU A 109 -0.03 -14.09 11.28
N ALA A 110 -0.83 -15.01 10.71
CA ALA A 110 -2.25 -15.13 11.01
C ALA A 110 -2.51 -15.61 12.45
N THR A 111 -1.74 -16.60 12.93
CA THR A 111 -1.84 -17.08 14.32
C THR A 111 -1.26 -16.06 15.31
N ALA A 112 -0.14 -15.39 14.98
CA ALA A 112 0.42 -14.33 15.81
C ALA A 112 -0.42 -13.04 15.79
N VAL A 113 -1.21 -12.75 14.76
CA VAL A 113 -2.17 -11.64 14.75
C VAL A 113 -3.42 -11.98 15.56
N GLN A 114 -3.80 -13.26 15.68
CA GLN A 114 -4.84 -13.71 16.61
C GLN A 114 -4.38 -13.71 18.08
N ASP A 115 -3.12 -14.08 18.35
CA ASP A 115 -2.58 -14.09 19.72
C ASP A 115 -2.05 -12.71 20.16
N ALA A 116 -1.51 -11.88 19.26
CA ALA A 116 -1.17 -10.48 19.54
C ALA A 116 -2.40 -9.57 19.65
N ALA A 117 -3.55 -9.96 19.07
CA ALA A 117 -4.83 -9.32 19.38
C ALA A 117 -5.27 -9.53 20.85
N THR A 118 -4.63 -10.48 21.57
CA THR A 118 -4.90 -10.74 23.00
C THR A 118 -3.74 -10.31 23.91
N THR A 119 -2.57 -9.91 23.38
CA THR A 119 -1.40 -9.53 24.22
C THR A 119 -0.74 -8.19 23.86
N ALA A 120 -1.23 -7.45 22.86
CA ALA A 120 -0.84 -6.05 22.62
C ALA A 120 -1.72 -5.03 23.40
N GLN A 121 -2.21 -5.41 24.58
CA GLN A 121 -2.86 -4.51 25.54
C GLN A 121 -1.92 -3.99 26.64
N THR A 122 -0.63 -4.30 26.59
CA THR A 122 0.31 -3.83 27.63
C THR A 122 1.67 -3.50 27.04
N SER A 123 1.86 -2.22 26.70
CA SER A 123 3.04 -1.38 27.01
C SER A 123 3.04 -0.13 26.13
N GLY A 124 2.27 0.87 26.54
CA GLY A 124 2.13 2.17 25.87
C GLY A 124 0.89 2.87 26.39
N THR A 125 1.03 3.51 27.55
CA THR A 125 -0.03 4.20 28.28
C THR A 125 -0.87 5.14 27.39
N SER A 126 -2.09 4.74 27.01
CA SER A 126 -3.31 5.58 27.06
C SER A 126 -4.56 4.86 26.52
N ASN A 127 -5.44 4.48 27.45
CA ASN A 127 -6.91 4.41 27.38
C ASN A 127 -7.61 3.94 26.08
N ASN A 128 -8.02 2.67 26.10
CA ASN A 128 -9.35 2.16 25.71
C ASN A 128 -10.25 3.10 24.89
N ASN A 129 -10.10 3.10 23.57
CA ASN A 129 -11.16 3.39 22.60
C ASN A 129 -10.82 2.63 21.31
N ASN A 130 -11.35 1.41 21.17
CA ASN A 130 -11.15 0.56 20.00
C ASN A 130 -11.82 1.19 18.77
N ILE A 131 -11.09 2.00 18.01
CA ILE A 131 -11.48 2.36 16.65
C ILE A 131 -11.40 1.09 15.82
N PRO A 132 -12.50 0.61 15.21
CA PRO A 132 -12.44 -0.55 14.34
C PRO A 132 -11.44 -0.27 13.22
N PRO A 133 -10.54 -1.22 12.89
CA PRO A 133 -9.50 -1.00 11.90
C PRO A 133 -10.12 -0.53 10.58
N ILE A 134 -9.56 0.53 10.00
CA ILE A 134 -10.03 1.16 8.77
C ILE A 134 -9.68 0.24 7.59
N ARG A 135 -10.50 -0.80 7.37
CA ARG A 135 -10.25 -1.86 6.39
C ARG A 135 -10.04 -1.32 4.98
N GLY A 136 -10.78 -0.27 4.59
CA GLY A 136 -10.67 0.37 3.28
C GLY A 136 -9.30 0.94 2.95
N LEU A 137 -8.75 1.77 3.83
CA LEU A 137 -7.48 2.46 3.55
C LEU A 137 -6.29 1.50 3.49
N ALA A 138 -6.31 0.44 4.32
CA ALA A 138 -5.28 -0.59 4.30
C ALA A 138 -5.25 -1.41 3.00
N ALA A 139 -6.36 -1.45 2.24
CA ALA A 139 -6.43 -2.19 0.98
C ALA A 139 -5.84 -1.40 -0.21
N ILE A 140 -5.73 -0.08 -0.13
CA ILE A 140 -5.31 0.76 -1.26
C ILE A 140 -3.95 0.35 -1.84
N PRO A 141 -2.90 0.04 -1.05
CA PRO A 141 -1.63 -0.44 -1.60
C PRO A 141 -1.77 -1.75 -2.39
N LEU A 142 -2.66 -2.66 -1.96
CA LEU A 142 -2.93 -3.90 -2.68
C LEU A 142 -3.69 -3.64 -3.98
N LEU A 143 -4.61 -2.66 -3.99
CA LEU A 143 -5.31 -2.24 -5.20
C LEU A 143 -4.36 -1.55 -6.19
N CYS A 144 -3.40 -0.76 -5.71
CA CYS A 144 -2.37 -0.17 -6.55
C CYS A 144 -1.48 -1.25 -7.17
N ALA A 145 -1.09 -2.25 -6.40
CA ALA A 145 -0.34 -3.39 -6.91
C ALA A 145 -1.12 -4.18 -7.97
N ALA A 146 -2.44 -4.37 -7.76
CA ALA A 146 -3.32 -4.98 -8.75
C ALA A 146 -3.47 -4.10 -10.01
N ALA A 147 -3.58 -2.78 -9.86
CA ALA A 147 -3.69 -1.84 -10.98
C ALA A 147 -2.37 -1.67 -11.74
N ALA A 148 -1.24 -2.00 -11.13
CA ALA A 148 0.08 -2.07 -11.76
C ALA A 148 0.33 -3.40 -12.50
N GLU A 149 -0.61 -4.35 -12.43
CA GLU A 149 -0.49 -5.63 -13.13
C GLU A 149 -0.45 -5.39 -14.65
N THR A 150 0.62 -5.87 -15.29
CA THR A 150 0.74 -5.78 -16.75
C THR A 150 -0.31 -6.64 -17.43
N ARG A 151 -0.69 -6.27 -18.66
CA ARG A 151 -1.61 -7.08 -19.48
C ARG A 151 -1.14 -8.53 -19.60
N THR A 152 0.16 -8.77 -19.76
CA THR A 152 0.71 -10.14 -19.86
C THR A 152 0.55 -10.92 -18.55
N ALA A 153 0.78 -10.29 -17.40
CA ALA A 153 0.56 -10.91 -16.09
C ALA A 153 -0.93 -11.22 -15.87
N TYR A 154 -1.83 -10.30 -16.25
CA TYR A 154 -3.26 -10.52 -16.22
C TYR A 154 -3.71 -11.71 -17.09
N LEU A 155 -3.25 -11.77 -18.34
CA LEU A 155 -3.58 -12.87 -19.26
C LEU A 155 -2.99 -14.20 -18.77
N HIS A 156 -1.75 -14.19 -18.26
CA HIS A 156 -1.13 -15.36 -17.67
C HIS A 156 -1.93 -15.86 -16.46
N ARG A 157 -2.40 -14.95 -15.60
CA ARG A 157 -3.28 -15.28 -14.49
C ARG A 157 -4.56 -15.92 -14.99
N LEU A 158 -5.24 -15.37 -16.00
CA LEU A 158 -6.48 -15.96 -16.51
C LEU A 158 -6.29 -17.30 -17.24
N GLY A 159 -5.10 -17.56 -17.79
CA GLY A 159 -4.78 -18.81 -18.48
C GLY A 159 -4.54 -20.01 -17.55
N ALA A 160 -4.38 -19.79 -16.24
CA ALA A 160 -4.12 -20.87 -15.31
C ALA A 160 -5.40 -21.71 -15.01
N PRO A 161 -5.31 -23.05 -15.01
CA PRO A 161 -6.48 -23.96 -15.02
C PRO A 161 -7.35 -23.95 -13.75
N GLN A 162 -6.93 -23.28 -12.67
CA GLN A 162 -7.67 -23.22 -11.39
C GLN A 162 -7.85 -21.81 -10.84
N VAL A 163 -8.00 -20.83 -11.72
CA VAL A 163 -8.09 -19.44 -11.28
C VAL A 163 -9.47 -19.16 -10.74
N ARG A 164 -9.54 -18.99 -9.42
CA ARG A 164 -10.72 -18.40 -8.79
C ARG A 164 -10.80 -16.91 -9.19
N PRO A 165 -11.99 -16.39 -9.55
CA PRO A 165 -12.16 -14.98 -9.89
C PRO A 165 -11.62 -14.12 -8.74
N TRP A 166 -10.71 -13.20 -9.05
CA TRP A 166 -10.10 -12.31 -8.08
C TRP A 166 -11.15 -11.37 -7.46
N TRP A 167 -12.08 -10.85 -8.27
CA TRP A 167 -13.12 -9.92 -7.82
C TRP A 167 -14.13 -10.57 -6.89
N ARG A 168 -14.42 -11.86 -7.07
CA ARG A 168 -15.32 -12.61 -6.18
C ARG A 168 -14.78 -12.75 -4.75
N ARG A 169 -13.47 -12.59 -4.55
CA ARG A 169 -12.84 -12.63 -3.23
C ARG A 169 -12.83 -11.28 -2.51
N GLN A 170 -13.18 -10.21 -3.22
CA GLN A 170 -13.20 -8.87 -2.65
C GLN A 170 -14.46 -8.70 -1.80
N GLU A 171 -14.27 -8.16 -0.60
CA GLU A 171 -15.36 -7.81 0.30
C GLU A 171 -15.60 -6.29 0.26
N VAL A 172 -16.78 -5.86 0.68
CA VAL A 172 -17.08 -4.44 0.87
C VAL A 172 -16.18 -3.91 2.00
N LEU A 173 -15.45 -2.83 1.73
CA LEU A 173 -14.46 -2.29 2.66
C LEU A 173 -14.93 -1.01 3.38
N THR A 174 -15.90 -0.30 2.82
CA THR A 174 -16.25 1.07 3.25
C THR A 174 -17.42 1.10 4.24
N ALA A 175 -18.31 0.11 4.17
CA ALA A 175 -19.50 0.04 5.00
C ALA A 175 -19.72 -1.38 5.55
N PRO A 176 -20.42 -1.52 6.69
CA PRO A 176 -20.78 -2.82 7.23
C PRO A 176 -21.56 -3.65 6.19
N PRO A 177 -21.30 -4.97 6.09
CA PRO A 177 -22.02 -5.83 5.17
C PRO A 177 -23.52 -5.81 5.48
N GLY A 178 -24.35 -5.65 4.44
CA GLY A 178 -25.80 -5.54 4.56
C GLY A 178 -26.33 -4.12 4.85
N SER A 179 -25.45 -3.13 5.06
CA SER A 179 -25.86 -1.72 5.14
C SER A 179 -26.26 -1.18 3.77
N LEU A 180 -27.24 -0.27 3.71
CA LEU A 180 -27.60 0.44 2.47
C LEU A 180 -26.40 1.22 1.89
N TRP A 181 -25.49 1.69 2.74
CA TRP A 181 -24.27 2.40 2.33
C TRP A 181 -23.24 1.49 1.65
N ALA A 182 -23.33 0.17 1.82
CA ALA A 182 -22.48 -0.80 1.14
C ALA A 182 -22.91 -1.03 -0.32
N TRP A 183 -24.12 -0.63 -0.69
CA TRP A 183 -24.73 -0.99 -1.97
C TRP A 183 -23.97 -0.48 -3.20
N PRO A 184 -23.49 0.78 -3.23
CA PRO A 184 -22.72 1.27 -4.38
C PRO A 184 -21.41 0.50 -4.58
N GLU A 185 -20.70 0.19 -3.49
CA GLU A 185 -19.48 -0.63 -3.53
C GLU A 185 -19.78 -2.05 -3.99
N GLN A 186 -20.84 -2.65 -3.44
CA GLN A 186 -21.26 -4.00 -3.80
C GLN A 186 -21.67 -4.08 -5.27
N PHE A 187 -22.34 -3.06 -5.80
CA PHE A 187 -22.68 -2.98 -7.21
C PHE A 187 -21.43 -2.90 -8.10
N LEU A 188 -20.45 -2.08 -7.71
CA LEU A 188 -19.16 -1.99 -8.40
C LEU A 188 -18.43 -3.35 -8.43
N LEU A 189 -18.34 -4.02 -7.27
CA LEU A 189 -17.72 -5.34 -7.15
C LEU A 189 -18.47 -6.41 -7.96
N MET A 190 -19.80 -6.33 -8.00
CA MET A 190 -20.64 -7.23 -8.81
C MET A 190 -20.38 -7.01 -10.31
N ALA A 191 -20.34 -5.77 -10.77
CA ALA A 191 -20.04 -5.43 -12.16
C ALA A 191 -18.63 -5.90 -12.57
N ALA A 192 -17.63 -5.69 -11.70
CA ALA A 192 -16.27 -6.15 -11.93
C ALA A 192 -16.16 -7.68 -11.95
N THR A 193 -16.91 -8.36 -11.07
CA THR A 193 -17.01 -9.84 -11.05
C THR A 193 -17.69 -10.36 -12.32
N LEU A 194 -18.73 -9.69 -12.82
CA LEU A 194 -19.37 -10.05 -14.08
C LEU A 194 -18.38 -9.91 -15.25
N ASN A 195 -17.63 -8.80 -15.31
CA ASN A 195 -16.58 -8.58 -16.30
C ASN A 195 -15.53 -9.69 -16.29
N GLU A 196 -15.05 -10.09 -15.11
CA GLU A 196 -14.11 -11.20 -14.96
C GLU A 196 -14.73 -12.55 -15.36
N THR A 197 -16.01 -12.76 -15.05
CA THR A 197 -16.74 -13.99 -15.43
C THR A 197 -16.89 -14.10 -16.95
N ILE A 198 -17.22 -13.00 -17.63
CA ILE A 198 -17.27 -12.95 -19.11
C ILE A 198 -15.89 -13.24 -19.71
N SER A 199 -14.83 -12.71 -19.10
CA SER A 199 -13.43 -12.95 -19.49
C SER A 199 -13.00 -14.42 -19.36
N LEU A 200 -13.50 -15.13 -18.33
CA LEU A 200 -13.23 -16.55 -18.11
C LEU A 200 -14.13 -17.47 -18.95
N GLN A 201 -15.37 -17.07 -19.21
CA GLN A 201 -16.38 -17.85 -19.95
C GLN A 201 -16.47 -17.47 -21.44
N SER A 202 -15.44 -16.82 -21.99
CA SER A 202 -15.48 -16.30 -23.36
C SER A 202 -15.70 -17.36 -24.45
N SER A 203 -15.57 -18.65 -24.12
CA SER A 203 -15.95 -19.77 -25.00
C SER A 203 -17.43 -19.74 -25.43
N ILE A 204 -18.28 -19.02 -24.70
CA ILE A 204 -19.69 -18.81 -25.05
C ILE A 204 -19.83 -17.91 -26.30
N ILE A 205 -18.89 -16.99 -26.52
CA ILE A 205 -18.89 -16.11 -27.70
C ILE A 205 -18.13 -16.83 -28.82
N ALA A 206 -18.83 -17.71 -29.55
CA ALA A 206 -18.26 -18.64 -30.53
C ALA A 206 -17.40 -18.01 -31.65
N PHE A 207 -17.47 -16.68 -31.84
CA PHE A 207 -16.86 -15.98 -32.97
C PHE A 207 -15.49 -15.36 -32.68
N LEU A 208 -15.03 -15.29 -31.42
CA LEU A 208 -13.78 -14.62 -31.06
C LEU A 208 -12.85 -15.54 -30.26
N PRO A 209 -11.52 -15.54 -30.54
CA PRO A 209 -10.56 -16.21 -29.68
C PRO A 209 -10.59 -15.65 -28.26
N GLN A 210 -10.53 -16.53 -27.26
CA GLN A 210 -10.55 -16.17 -25.83
C GLN A 210 -9.53 -15.08 -25.49
N GLN A 211 -8.30 -15.17 -26.02
CA GLN A 211 -7.25 -14.18 -25.76
C GLN A 211 -7.62 -12.77 -26.23
N VAL A 212 -8.39 -12.65 -27.33
CA VAL A 212 -8.86 -11.36 -27.85
C VAL A 212 -9.89 -10.76 -26.90
N VAL A 213 -10.84 -11.56 -26.43
CA VAL A 213 -11.85 -11.12 -25.44
C VAL A 213 -11.18 -10.70 -24.14
N GLN A 214 -10.27 -11.53 -23.60
CA GLN A 214 -9.54 -11.21 -22.37
C GLN A 214 -8.68 -9.95 -22.50
N SER A 215 -8.05 -9.76 -23.65
CA SER A 215 -7.32 -8.54 -23.97
C SER A 215 -8.23 -7.30 -24.00
N LEU A 216 -9.42 -7.43 -24.56
CA LEU A 216 -10.39 -6.34 -24.69
C LEU A 216 -11.02 -5.96 -23.35
N LEU A 217 -11.11 -6.91 -22.41
CA LEU A 217 -11.66 -6.70 -21.06
C LEU A 217 -10.63 -6.24 -20.03
N TRP A 218 -9.33 -6.25 -20.35
CA TRP A 218 -8.27 -5.80 -19.44
C TRP A 218 -8.38 -4.30 -19.05
N PRO A 219 -8.64 -3.35 -19.98
CA PRO A 219 -8.86 -1.96 -19.60
C PRO A 219 -10.06 -1.77 -18.66
N TRP A 220 -11.12 -2.57 -18.83
CA TRP A 220 -12.27 -2.57 -17.92
C TRP A 220 -11.87 -3.02 -16.52
N HIS A 221 -11.05 -4.07 -16.40
CA HIS A 221 -10.51 -4.52 -15.12
C HIS A 221 -9.78 -3.38 -14.38
N ASN A 222 -8.88 -2.68 -15.07
CA ASN A 222 -8.16 -1.55 -14.50
C ASN A 222 -9.10 -0.38 -14.16
N SER A 223 -10.09 -0.10 -15.00
CA SER A 223 -11.10 0.94 -14.75
C SER A 223 -11.89 0.66 -13.48
N PHE A 224 -12.29 -0.60 -13.24
CA PHE A 224 -12.96 -0.99 -12.00
C PHE A 224 -12.07 -0.84 -10.77
N LEU A 225 -10.77 -1.18 -10.85
CA LEU A 225 -9.83 -0.96 -9.74
C LEU A 225 -9.71 0.53 -9.40
N VAL A 226 -9.58 1.39 -10.42
CA VAL A 226 -9.49 2.85 -10.27
C VAL A 226 -10.76 3.41 -9.63
N LEU A 227 -11.92 3.03 -10.16
CA LEU A 227 -13.22 3.41 -9.61
C LEU A 227 -13.35 2.99 -8.15
N TRP A 228 -12.89 1.78 -7.81
CA TRP A 228 -12.98 1.26 -6.45
C TRP A 228 -12.05 2.01 -5.49
N MET A 229 -10.80 2.27 -5.88
CA MET A 229 -9.87 3.09 -5.08
C MET A 229 -10.43 4.50 -4.82
N GLY A 230 -10.94 5.15 -5.86
CA GLY A 230 -11.57 6.48 -5.74
C GLY A 230 -12.79 6.45 -4.81
N TYR A 231 -13.66 5.44 -4.98
CA TYR A 231 -14.82 5.24 -4.12
C TYR A 231 -14.43 5.02 -2.65
N ILE A 232 -13.42 4.19 -2.38
CA ILE A 232 -12.93 3.95 -1.01
C ILE A 232 -12.47 5.27 -0.37
N LEU A 233 -11.65 6.07 -1.06
CA LEU A 233 -11.15 7.33 -0.51
C LEU A 233 -12.27 8.32 -0.20
N VAL A 234 -13.21 8.50 -1.14
CA VAL A 234 -14.31 9.44 -0.99
C VAL A 234 -15.28 9.01 0.10
N SER A 235 -15.70 7.74 0.10
CA SER A 235 -16.59 7.20 1.14
C SER A 235 -15.95 7.23 2.52
N MET A 236 -14.65 6.97 2.63
CA MET A 236 -13.90 7.12 3.89
C MET A 236 -13.81 8.57 4.34
N ALA A 237 -13.61 9.54 3.44
CA ALA A 237 -13.67 10.97 3.75
C ALA A 237 -15.02 11.36 4.38
N PHE A 238 -16.12 10.96 3.74
CA PHE A 238 -17.46 11.26 4.24
C PHE A 238 -17.77 10.54 5.56
N THR A 239 -17.36 9.29 5.69
CA THR A 239 -17.56 8.52 6.93
C THR A 239 -16.77 9.16 8.08
N ALA A 240 -15.52 9.56 7.84
CA ALA A 240 -14.70 10.28 8.81
C ALA A 240 -15.34 11.62 9.18
N ALA A 241 -15.81 12.41 8.21
CA ALA A 241 -16.49 13.68 8.47
C ALA A 241 -17.78 13.50 9.27
N TRP A 242 -18.55 12.44 9.00
CA TRP A 242 -19.75 12.10 9.76
C TRP A 242 -19.41 11.70 11.21
N GLN A 243 -18.39 10.87 11.42
CA GLN A 243 -17.93 10.49 12.75
C GLN A 243 -17.43 11.72 13.52
N CYS A 244 -16.61 12.55 12.89
CA CYS A 244 -16.15 13.82 13.41
C CYS A 244 -17.32 14.74 13.82
N LEU A 245 -18.32 14.91 12.95
CA LEU A 245 -19.48 15.75 13.21
C LEU A 245 -20.34 15.20 14.36
N THR A 246 -20.60 13.89 14.38
CA THR A 246 -21.36 13.26 15.47
C THR A 246 -20.61 13.34 16.79
N THR A 247 -19.29 13.18 16.81
CA THR A 247 -18.47 13.38 18.01
C THR A 247 -18.44 14.85 18.46
N LEU A 248 -18.46 15.82 17.54
CA LEU A 248 -18.58 17.24 17.87
C LEU A 248 -19.93 17.57 18.52
N LEU A 249 -21.03 17.04 17.97
CA LEU A 249 -22.39 17.36 18.41
C LEU A 249 -22.81 16.60 19.68
N LEU A 250 -22.51 15.31 19.75
CA LEU A 250 -22.96 14.41 20.82
C LEU A 250 -21.89 14.20 21.90
N GLY A 251 -20.67 14.70 21.65
CA GLY A 251 -19.51 14.49 22.52
C GLY A 251 -18.88 13.09 22.37
N SER A 252 -17.66 12.97 22.88
CA SER A 252 -16.88 11.72 22.84
C SER A 252 -17.52 10.58 23.65
N ARG A 253 -18.27 10.90 24.71
CA ARG A 253 -18.95 9.88 25.55
C ARG A 253 -20.02 9.10 24.79
N SER A 254 -20.74 9.75 23.88
CA SER A 254 -21.81 9.08 23.12
C SER A 254 -21.26 8.26 21.95
N THR A 255 -20.16 8.71 21.35
CA THR A 255 -19.60 8.09 20.14
C THR A 255 -18.51 7.07 20.44
N GLY A 256 -17.88 7.14 21.62
CA GLY A 256 -16.74 6.30 21.99
C GLY A 256 -15.42 6.73 21.33
N TYR A 257 -15.40 7.88 20.65
CA TYR A 257 -14.23 8.37 19.94
C TYR A 257 -13.79 9.75 20.45
N THR A 258 -12.49 9.97 20.53
CA THR A 258 -11.92 11.30 20.79
C THR A 258 -11.61 11.98 19.46
N LEU A 259 -11.84 13.29 19.37
CA LEU A 259 -11.55 14.06 18.16
C LEU A 259 -10.09 13.98 17.71
N PRO A 260 -9.08 14.05 18.60
CA PRO A 260 -7.68 13.88 18.20
C PRO A 260 -7.39 12.53 17.56
N ASN A 261 -7.99 11.44 18.07
CA ASN A 261 -7.78 10.10 17.50
C ASN A 261 -8.44 10.00 16.12
N LEU A 262 -9.69 10.45 15.95
CA LEU A 262 -10.33 10.49 14.63
C LEU A 262 -9.52 11.32 13.62
N TRP A 263 -9.01 12.48 14.06
CA TRP A 263 -8.21 13.34 13.21
C TRP A 263 -6.89 12.68 12.79
N ASN A 264 -6.12 12.16 13.75
CA ASN A 264 -4.79 11.62 13.48
C ASN A 264 -4.84 10.24 12.80
N ASP A 265 -5.76 9.38 13.22
CA ASP A 265 -5.78 7.98 12.77
C ASP A 265 -6.58 7.81 11.47
N VAL A 266 -7.61 8.62 11.24
CA VAL A 266 -8.48 8.52 10.06
C VAL A 266 -8.18 9.63 9.06
N VAL A 267 -8.33 10.90 9.46
CA VAL A 267 -8.29 12.03 8.53
C VAL A 267 -6.87 12.26 7.99
N LEU A 268 -5.85 12.28 8.86
CA LEU A 268 -4.47 12.40 8.40
C LEU A 268 -4.01 11.18 7.61
N PHE A 269 -4.39 9.97 8.02
CA PHE A 269 -4.05 8.75 7.28
C PHE A 269 -4.68 8.71 5.89
N LEU A 270 -5.93 9.17 5.76
CA LEU A 270 -6.60 9.36 4.47
C LEU A 270 -5.83 10.34 3.58
N SER A 271 -5.39 11.47 4.14
CA SER A 271 -4.57 12.45 3.43
C SER A 271 -3.25 11.86 2.94
N GLN A 272 -2.54 11.13 3.80
CA GLN A 272 -1.28 10.47 3.45
C GLN A 272 -1.48 9.42 2.36
N THR A 273 -2.57 8.66 2.43
CA THR A 273 -2.90 7.65 1.42
C THR A 273 -3.26 8.29 0.07
N ALA A 274 -3.97 9.42 0.08
CA ALA A 274 -4.23 10.16 -1.15
C ALA A 274 -2.93 10.73 -1.77
N PHE A 275 -1.99 11.21 -0.95
CA PHE A 275 -0.67 11.65 -1.44
C PHE A 275 0.18 10.50 -1.98
N SER A 276 0.19 9.34 -1.32
CA SER A 276 1.00 8.20 -1.81
C SER A 276 0.55 7.72 -3.19
N LEU A 277 -0.73 7.86 -3.53
CA LEU A 277 -1.23 7.59 -4.88
C LEU A 277 -0.61 8.50 -5.95
N THR A 278 -0.16 9.70 -5.59
CA THR A 278 0.47 10.64 -6.53
C THR A 278 1.97 10.39 -6.75
N GLU A 279 2.56 9.42 -6.06
CA GLU A 279 3.99 9.13 -6.16
C GLU A 279 4.39 8.58 -7.54
N SER A 280 5.61 8.92 -7.95
CA SER A 280 6.16 8.61 -9.28
C SER A 280 6.41 7.13 -9.58
N HIS A 281 6.16 6.23 -8.63
CA HIS A 281 6.24 4.78 -8.84
C HIS A 281 4.85 4.11 -8.94
N GLN A 282 3.78 4.83 -8.61
CA GLN A 282 2.42 4.31 -8.74
C GLN A 282 2.01 4.25 -10.22
N PRO A 283 1.15 3.29 -10.61
CA PRO A 283 0.64 3.23 -11.99
C PRO A 283 -0.10 4.53 -12.33
N LEU A 284 -0.04 4.95 -13.61
CA LEU A 284 -0.67 6.19 -14.08
C LEU A 284 -2.13 6.31 -13.63
N SER A 285 -2.86 5.19 -13.70
CA SER A 285 -4.26 5.07 -13.29
C SER A 285 -4.50 5.41 -11.81
N ALA A 286 -3.62 4.95 -10.91
CA ALA A 286 -3.65 5.29 -9.49
C ALA A 286 -3.28 6.77 -9.25
N ARG A 287 -2.31 7.32 -10.00
CA ARG A 287 -1.99 8.75 -9.93
C ARG A 287 -3.14 9.64 -10.34
N LEU A 288 -3.88 9.26 -11.38
CA LEU A 288 -5.07 10.00 -11.79
C LEU A 288 -6.12 10.02 -10.67
N VAL A 289 -6.29 8.92 -9.93
CA VAL A 289 -7.14 8.91 -8.72
C VAL A 289 -6.59 9.85 -7.66
N GLY A 290 -5.29 9.79 -7.37
CA GLY A 290 -4.64 10.69 -6.42
C GLY A 290 -4.81 12.17 -6.79
N LEU A 291 -4.67 12.52 -8.07
CA LEU A 291 -4.85 13.87 -8.60
C LEU A 291 -6.31 14.33 -8.54
N LEU A 292 -7.28 13.46 -8.85
CA LEU A 292 -8.70 13.76 -8.69
C LEU A 292 -9.08 14.00 -7.22
N VAL A 293 -8.44 13.29 -6.29
CA VAL A 293 -8.71 13.44 -4.85
C VAL A 293 -7.84 14.53 -4.21
N LEU A 294 -6.84 15.08 -4.91
CA LEU A 294 -5.83 16.04 -4.40
C LEU A 294 -6.36 17.26 -3.63
N PRO A 295 -7.54 17.84 -3.94
CA PRO A 295 -8.09 18.90 -3.11
C PRO A 295 -8.26 18.50 -1.64
N LEU A 296 -8.64 17.25 -1.37
CA LEU A 296 -8.87 16.73 -0.01
C LEU A 296 -7.60 16.75 0.87
N PRO A 297 -6.47 16.12 0.49
CA PRO A 297 -5.25 16.16 1.29
C PRO A 297 -4.66 17.57 1.41
N SER A 298 -4.85 18.42 0.39
CA SER A 298 -4.45 19.82 0.45
C SER A 298 -5.20 20.58 1.54
N ILE A 299 -6.53 20.41 1.61
CA ILE A 299 -7.38 20.98 2.67
C ILE A 299 -6.93 20.46 4.04
N ILE A 300 -6.76 19.15 4.19
CA ILE A 300 -6.36 18.54 5.47
C ILE A 300 -5.01 19.08 5.94
N SER A 301 -4.04 19.23 5.03
CA SER A 301 -2.71 19.77 5.34
C SER A 301 -2.77 21.22 5.81
N VAL A 302 -3.56 22.07 5.14
CA VAL A 302 -3.77 23.47 5.53
C VAL A 302 -4.44 23.54 6.91
N LEU A 303 -5.46 22.72 7.16
CA LEU A 303 -6.15 22.68 8.46
C LEU A 303 -5.23 22.23 9.59
N HIS A 304 -4.39 21.23 9.33
CA HIS A 304 -3.40 20.76 10.29
C HIS A 304 -2.39 21.85 10.64
N TYR A 305 -1.91 22.61 9.64
CA TYR A 305 -1.00 23.73 9.86
C TYR A 305 -1.65 24.90 10.62
N MET A 306 -2.88 25.28 10.25
CA MET A 306 -3.56 26.45 10.83
C MET A 306 -4.00 26.24 12.29
N CYS A 307 -4.36 25.03 12.68
CA CYS A 307 -4.97 24.78 13.98
C CYS A 307 -3.97 24.41 15.09
N GLY A 308 -2.71 24.10 14.73
CA GLY A 308 -1.69 23.66 15.68
C GLY A 308 -2.09 22.39 16.46
N PRO A 309 -1.33 22.03 17.51
CA PRO A 309 -1.54 20.78 18.27
C PRO A 309 -2.82 20.77 19.11
N SER A 310 -3.35 21.93 19.49
CA SER A 310 -4.52 22.04 20.38
C SER A 310 -5.83 22.31 19.63
N GLY A 311 -5.78 22.69 18.35
CA GLY A 311 -6.94 23.14 17.58
C GLY A 311 -7.70 22.02 16.86
N HIS A 312 -7.60 20.75 17.27
CA HIS A 312 -8.29 19.64 16.59
C HIS A 312 -9.81 19.85 16.45
N VAL A 313 -10.46 20.51 17.43
CA VAL A 313 -11.90 20.83 17.36
C VAL A 313 -12.19 21.77 16.18
N MET A 314 -11.41 22.85 16.05
CA MET A 314 -11.55 23.81 14.96
C MET A 314 -11.20 23.18 13.61
N ALA A 315 -10.10 22.44 13.53
CA ALA A 315 -9.69 21.72 12.32
C ALA A 315 -10.79 20.76 11.85
N THR A 316 -11.37 20.01 12.78
CA THR A 316 -12.45 19.06 12.50
C THR A 316 -13.73 19.77 12.04
N ALA A 317 -14.12 20.85 12.72
CA ALA A 317 -15.29 21.62 12.33
C ALA A 317 -15.15 22.20 10.92
N VAL A 318 -13.98 22.79 10.60
CA VAL A 318 -13.72 23.32 9.26
C VAL A 318 -13.64 22.21 8.23
N TYR A 319 -13.04 21.05 8.54
CA TYR A 319 -13.03 19.88 7.65
C TYR A 319 -14.46 19.44 7.28
N CYS A 320 -15.35 19.29 8.28
CA CYS A 320 -16.75 18.95 8.04
C CYS A 320 -17.45 20.00 7.16
N VAL A 321 -17.25 21.29 7.43
CA VAL A 321 -17.84 22.40 6.66
C VAL A 321 -17.34 22.40 5.22
N VAL A 322 -16.03 22.25 5.00
CA VAL A 322 -15.44 22.25 3.66
C VAL A 322 -15.90 21.02 2.86
N LEU A 323 -15.93 19.84 3.47
CA LEU A 323 -16.41 18.62 2.80
C LEU A 323 -17.91 18.75 2.45
N ALA A 324 -18.70 19.31 3.37
CA ALA A 324 -20.11 19.61 3.11
C ALA A 324 -20.28 20.67 2.03
N ALA A 325 -19.46 21.73 1.98
CA ALA A 325 -19.54 22.77 0.95
C ALA A 325 -19.09 22.27 -0.43
N THR A 326 -18.19 21.29 -0.47
CA THR A 326 -17.65 20.67 -1.69
C THR A 326 -18.34 19.36 -2.06
N TRP A 327 -19.48 19.02 -1.44
CA TRP A 327 -20.19 17.75 -1.66
C TRP A 327 -20.46 17.44 -3.14
N TRP A 328 -20.81 18.47 -3.92
CA TRP A 328 -21.12 18.36 -5.35
C TRP A 328 -19.89 17.90 -6.15
N TYR A 329 -18.69 18.28 -5.75
CA TYR A 329 -17.46 17.84 -6.41
C TYR A 329 -17.29 16.32 -6.23
N TRP A 330 -17.46 15.84 -5.00
CA TRP A 330 -17.25 14.43 -4.67
C TRP A 330 -18.36 13.51 -5.19
N VAL A 331 -19.61 13.98 -5.19
CA VAL A 331 -20.79 13.18 -5.53
C VAL A 331 -21.18 13.29 -6.99
N LEU A 332 -20.96 14.44 -7.64
CA LEU A 332 -21.36 14.67 -9.03
C LEU A 332 -20.17 14.74 -9.97
N VAL A 333 -19.22 15.64 -9.70
CA VAL A 333 -18.12 15.89 -10.63
C VAL A 333 -17.21 14.68 -10.76
N LEU A 334 -16.78 14.10 -9.65
CA LEU A 334 -15.82 12.99 -9.66
C LEU A 334 -16.39 11.73 -10.36
N PRO A 335 -17.64 11.28 -10.08
CA PRO A 335 -18.25 10.18 -10.84
C PRO A 335 -18.46 10.52 -12.31
N CYS A 336 -18.89 11.74 -12.66
CA CYS A 336 -19.04 12.17 -14.04
C CYS A 336 -17.71 12.18 -14.80
N LEU A 337 -16.63 12.67 -14.17
CA LEU A 337 -15.28 12.66 -14.73
C LEU A 337 -14.79 11.23 -14.93
N SER A 338 -15.00 10.37 -13.94
CA SER A 338 -14.59 8.97 -14.03
C SER A 338 -15.34 8.21 -15.12
N LEU A 339 -16.65 8.44 -15.25
CA LEU A 339 -17.45 7.88 -16.34
C LEU A 339 -17.04 8.44 -17.70
N GLY A 340 -16.77 9.76 -17.78
CA GLY A 340 -16.25 10.41 -18.98
C GLY A 340 -14.90 9.83 -19.41
N TRP A 341 -13.99 9.57 -18.46
CA TRP A 341 -12.73 8.87 -18.75
C TRP A 341 -12.93 7.43 -19.17
N MET A 342 -13.84 6.68 -18.54
CA MET A 342 -14.14 5.31 -18.96
C MET A 342 -14.69 5.26 -20.38
N VAL A 343 -15.61 6.17 -20.71
CA VAL A 343 -16.18 6.33 -22.06
C VAL A 343 -15.10 6.73 -23.06
N THR A 344 -14.25 7.69 -22.70
CA THR A 344 -13.14 8.12 -23.56
C THR A 344 -12.15 6.98 -23.79
N ALA A 345 -11.76 6.25 -22.75
CA ALA A 345 -10.88 5.10 -22.85
C ALA A 345 -11.47 4.00 -23.75
N PHE A 346 -12.80 3.80 -23.67
CA PHE A 346 -13.52 2.87 -24.55
C PHE A 346 -13.49 3.32 -26.02
N PHE A 347 -13.82 4.58 -26.31
CA PHE A 347 -13.95 5.07 -27.69
C PHE A 347 -12.62 5.34 -28.38
N VAL A 348 -11.61 5.82 -27.66
CA VAL A 348 -10.28 6.09 -28.24
C VAL A 348 -9.54 4.78 -28.58
N GLY A 349 -10.06 3.62 -28.15
CA GLY A 349 -9.40 2.34 -28.41
C GLY A 349 -8.03 2.28 -27.72
N GLU A 350 -7.89 2.99 -26.61
CA GLU A 350 -6.72 3.10 -25.72
C GLU A 350 -6.32 1.77 -25.05
N CYS A 351 -6.64 0.64 -25.69
CA CYS A 351 -5.90 -0.60 -25.53
C CYS A 351 -4.45 -0.49 -26.05
N PHE A 352 -4.14 0.48 -26.92
CA PHE A 352 -2.79 0.63 -27.52
C PHE A 352 -2.00 1.85 -27.02
N ALA A 353 -2.57 3.05 -26.98
CA ALA A 353 -1.79 4.24 -26.62
C ALA A 353 -1.48 4.34 -25.11
N LEU A 354 -2.30 3.80 -24.20
CA LEU A 354 -1.96 3.66 -22.77
C LEU A 354 -0.89 2.58 -22.50
N ILE A 355 -0.72 1.60 -23.38
CA ILE A 355 0.39 0.62 -23.28
C ILE A 355 1.70 1.27 -23.75
N GLU A 356 1.64 2.12 -24.78
CA GLU A 356 2.80 2.86 -25.26
C GLU A 356 3.20 4.01 -24.31
N LEU A 357 2.22 4.70 -23.71
CA LEU A 357 2.45 5.80 -22.76
C LEU A 357 2.83 5.33 -21.34
N ALA A 358 2.63 4.05 -21.02
CA ALA A 358 3.13 3.40 -19.80
C ALA A 358 4.46 2.64 -20.00
N GLY A 359 4.94 2.53 -21.25
CA GLY A 359 6.20 1.87 -21.61
C GLY A 359 7.37 2.83 -21.84
N VAL A 360 7.14 4.14 -21.75
CA VAL A 360 8.16 5.22 -21.77
C VAL A 360 8.16 5.88 -20.41
#